data_AF-A0A2L1UJW0-F1
#
_entry.id   AF-A0A2L1UJW0-F1
#
_cell.length_a   1.000
_cell.length_b   1.000
_cell.length_c   1.000
_cell.angle_alpha   90.00
_cell.angle_beta   90.00
_cell.angle_gamma   90.00
#
_symmetry.space_group_name_H-M   'P 1'
#
loop_
_entity.id
_entity.type
_entity.pdbx_description
1 polymer ?
#
loop_
_entity_poly.entity_id
_entity_poly.type
_entity_poly.pdbx_seq_one_letter_code
_entity_poly.pdbx_strand_id
1 'polypeptide(L)'
;MNHWMTNGLNQNGHGSVAEGINTVAGGVAAHAEGSGASASGNAAHAEGYMTEAIGIASHAEGSTTKASGNMSHVEGYATDALGETSHAEGSNTKAEGISSHAEGHSTLAQGIASHAEGSGTTASNSHAHAEGTGTTASGESAHAEGVGTVALAEAAHAEGAQAVAEGYASHAEGSGSRAGAFATHAEGNTTKAMAFASHAEGNTTEATAFAAHAEGNSTEASAFASHAEGSGTKAGTFAAHAEGNSTNAIGAASHAEGSFTMAGGAASHAEGGKTRSEGDYAHAEGSSTEADGFASHAEGAGTSAGGIAAHSEGIGTSALRQDGVHIIGKFGQADSGIEGQYSWYLANGTDEKHPGLAAKIIGAFGNAYVSGYLAAGGASYAECFETKDGSPIEVGYFVTTEGDRVRKANGKDSYVIGVTTAPSGFVGDSRELHWADKYTVDEWGRVQVQEVEIPPYKDEEGKVIIPKRTELQPVLNPAWDPDIPYVSRLKRDEWVVVGLLGKLLVRDDGSCQVNGYCQPGENGIATKAKEGYRVLKRVAPERILILFRG
;
A
#
# COMPACT_ATOMS: atom_id res chain seq x y z
N MET A 1 55.60 -70.69 -47.47
CA MET A 1 55.12 -70.24 -48.79
C MET A 1 53.63 -69.97 -48.68
N ASN A 2 53.32 -68.67 -48.65
CA ASN A 2 52.06 -67.93 -48.84
C ASN A 2 50.72 -68.68 -48.83
N HIS A 3 49.95 -68.45 -47.78
CA HIS A 3 48.50 -68.63 -47.75
C HIS A 3 47.86 -67.27 -48.10
N TRP A 4 47.07 -67.24 -49.17
CA TRP A 4 46.32 -66.06 -49.60
C TRP A 4 45.21 -65.76 -48.58
N MET A 5 45.34 -64.65 -47.83
CA MET A 5 44.18 -64.00 -47.22
C MET A 5 43.61 -63.05 -48.26
N THR A 6 42.39 -63.31 -48.71
CA THR A 6 41.59 -62.35 -49.47
C THR A 6 41.24 -61.20 -48.53
N ASN A 7 41.84 -60.01 -48.71
CA ASN A 7 41.61 -58.82 -47.88
C ASN A 7 40.21 -58.19 -48.02
N GLY A 8 39.17 -58.95 -48.38
CA GLY A 8 37.76 -58.53 -48.29
C GLY A 8 37.38 -57.25 -49.06
N LEU A 9 38.16 -56.81 -50.03
CA LEU A 9 37.93 -55.58 -50.81
C LEU A 9 36.81 -55.78 -51.84
N ASN A 10 35.81 -54.90 -51.86
CA ASN A 10 34.69 -54.94 -52.83
C ASN A 10 34.47 -53.58 -53.50
N GLN A 11 34.74 -53.49 -54.81
CA GLN A 11 34.63 -52.28 -55.64
C GLN A 11 33.59 -52.50 -56.73
N ASN A 12 32.46 -51.78 -56.68
CA ASN A 12 31.35 -51.99 -57.62
C ASN A 12 30.97 -50.73 -58.42
N GLY A 13 31.48 -49.55 -58.06
CA GLY A 13 31.18 -48.27 -58.70
C GLY A 13 32.23 -47.85 -59.73
N HIS A 14 31.82 -47.10 -60.76
CA HIS A 14 32.79 -46.51 -61.69
C HIS A 14 33.69 -45.50 -60.97
N GLY A 15 35.01 -45.73 -60.98
CA GLY A 15 35.99 -44.85 -60.33
C GLY A 15 36.03 -44.98 -58.81
N SER A 16 35.45 -46.03 -58.22
CA SER A 16 35.49 -46.27 -56.77
C SER A 16 36.85 -46.83 -56.31
N VAL A 17 37.31 -46.45 -55.12
CA VAL A 17 38.55 -46.93 -54.50
C VAL A 17 38.23 -47.52 -53.13
N ALA A 18 38.68 -48.75 -52.87
CA ALA A 18 38.56 -49.42 -51.57
C ALA A 18 39.96 -49.89 -51.12
N GLU A 19 40.42 -49.43 -49.95
CA GLU A 19 41.72 -49.72 -49.36
C GLU A 19 41.56 -50.26 -47.93
N GLY A 20 42.49 -51.10 -47.46
CA GLY A 20 42.45 -51.66 -46.11
C GLY A 20 41.80 -53.05 -45.99
N ILE A 21 41.14 -53.33 -44.86
CA ILE A 21 40.59 -54.67 -44.52
C ILE A 21 39.05 -54.61 -44.53
N ASN A 22 38.40 -55.47 -45.31
CA ASN A 22 36.94 -55.57 -45.40
C ASN A 22 36.26 -54.24 -45.77
N THR A 23 36.88 -53.42 -46.61
CA THR A 23 36.31 -52.16 -47.07
C THR A 23 35.49 -52.31 -48.35
N VAL A 24 34.45 -51.49 -48.49
CA VAL A 24 33.50 -51.54 -49.61
C VAL A 24 33.32 -50.14 -50.19
N ALA A 25 33.66 -49.97 -51.48
CA ALA A 25 33.36 -48.75 -52.23
C ALA A 25 32.39 -49.08 -53.37
N GLY A 26 31.10 -48.77 -53.15
CA GLY A 26 30.00 -49.17 -54.03
C GLY A 26 29.49 -48.06 -54.96
N GLY A 27 29.58 -46.79 -54.55
CA GLY A 27 29.10 -45.66 -55.33
C GLY A 27 30.06 -45.22 -56.44
N VAL A 28 29.56 -44.47 -57.42
CA VAL A 28 30.42 -43.85 -58.45
C VAL A 28 31.38 -42.87 -57.77
N ALA A 29 32.68 -42.98 -58.04
CA ALA A 29 33.73 -42.18 -57.40
C ALA A 29 33.76 -42.24 -55.86
N ALA A 30 33.23 -43.31 -55.25
CA ALA A 30 33.30 -43.50 -53.80
C ALA A 30 34.70 -43.93 -53.34
N HIS A 31 35.14 -43.49 -52.16
CA HIS A 31 36.41 -43.89 -51.54
C HIS A 31 36.14 -44.51 -50.16
N ALA A 32 36.70 -45.69 -49.89
CA ALA A 32 36.62 -46.33 -48.57
C ALA A 32 38.01 -46.81 -48.12
N GLU A 33 38.50 -46.35 -46.97
CA GLU A 33 39.78 -46.77 -46.40
C GLU A 33 39.71 -47.15 -44.92
N GLY A 34 40.61 -48.02 -44.45
CA GLY A 34 40.67 -48.46 -43.06
C GLY A 34 40.20 -49.91 -42.84
N SER A 35 39.36 -50.15 -41.83
CA SER A 35 38.93 -51.50 -41.44
C SER A 35 37.41 -51.58 -41.28
N GLY A 36 36.73 -52.25 -42.21
CA GLY A 36 35.27 -52.37 -42.21
C GLY A 36 34.53 -51.11 -42.69
N ALA A 37 35.23 -50.14 -43.28
CA ALA A 37 34.64 -48.92 -43.84
C ALA A 37 33.82 -49.21 -45.11
N SER A 38 32.67 -48.56 -45.27
CA SER A 38 31.78 -48.70 -46.43
C SER A 38 31.33 -47.34 -46.98
N ALA A 39 31.69 -47.04 -48.23
CA ALA A 39 31.21 -45.88 -48.97
C ALA A 39 30.28 -46.34 -50.12
N SER A 40 28.97 -46.20 -49.94
CA SER A 40 27.96 -46.68 -50.90
C SER A 40 27.29 -45.57 -51.72
N GLY A 41 27.30 -44.33 -51.26
CA GLY A 41 26.80 -43.18 -52.00
C GLY A 41 27.74 -42.72 -53.12
N ASN A 42 27.20 -42.03 -54.13
CA ASN A 42 28.01 -41.43 -55.18
C ASN A 42 28.92 -40.35 -54.60
N ALA A 43 30.21 -40.38 -54.91
CA ALA A 43 31.25 -39.51 -54.35
C ALA A 43 31.35 -39.53 -52.81
N ALA A 44 30.86 -40.59 -52.16
CA ALA A 44 30.97 -40.74 -50.71
C ALA A 44 32.40 -41.12 -50.31
N HIS A 45 32.84 -40.68 -49.13
CA HIS A 45 34.14 -41.03 -48.55
C HIS A 45 33.92 -41.65 -47.16
N ALA A 46 34.50 -42.81 -46.89
CA ALA A 46 34.49 -43.46 -45.59
C ALA A 46 35.91 -43.84 -45.16
N GLU A 47 36.40 -43.34 -44.04
CA GLU A 47 37.71 -43.69 -43.49
C GLU A 47 37.62 -44.14 -42.02
N GLY A 48 38.54 -44.98 -41.56
CA GLY A 48 38.60 -45.43 -40.15
C GLY A 48 38.10 -46.85 -39.87
N TYR A 49 37.51 -47.09 -38.69
CA TYR A 49 37.06 -48.42 -38.23
C TYR A 49 35.53 -48.51 -38.25
N MET A 50 34.97 -49.43 -39.04
CA MET A 50 33.51 -49.68 -39.11
C MET A 50 32.70 -48.40 -39.43
N THR A 51 33.17 -47.57 -40.36
CA THR A 51 32.50 -46.32 -40.78
C THR A 51 31.62 -46.53 -42.02
N GLU A 52 30.47 -45.85 -42.10
CA GLU A 52 29.49 -46.00 -43.18
C GLU A 52 29.12 -44.64 -43.81
N ALA A 53 29.54 -44.39 -45.05
CA ALA A 53 29.13 -43.24 -45.85
C ALA A 53 28.15 -43.66 -46.95
N ILE A 54 26.85 -43.39 -46.74
CA ILE A 54 25.75 -43.90 -47.57
C ILE A 54 25.16 -42.81 -48.49
N GLY A 55 25.14 -41.56 -48.04
CA GLY A 55 24.57 -40.44 -48.79
C GLY A 55 25.41 -40.01 -49.99
N ILE A 56 24.81 -39.26 -50.92
CA ILE A 56 25.57 -38.68 -52.04
C ILE A 56 26.53 -37.63 -51.47
N ALA A 57 27.81 -37.72 -51.82
CA ALA A 57 28.88 -36.85 -51.33
C ALA A 57 28.99 -36.78 -49.80
N SER A 58 28.54 -37.83 -49.09
CA SER A 58 28.69 -37.92 -47.64
C SER A 58 30.10 -38.31 -47.23
N HIS A 59 30.58 -37.83 -46.09
CA HIS A 59 31.89 -38.18 -45.52
C HIS A 59 31.74 -38.78 -44.12
N ALA A 60 32.38 -39.92 -43.85
CA ALA A 60 32.41 -40.56 -42.53
C ALA A 60 33.82 -40.96 -42.13
N GLU A 61 34.31 -40.43 -41.01
CA GLU A 61 35.60 -40.76 -40.43
C GLU A 61 35.49 -41.21 -38.95
N GLY A 62 36.56 -41.76 -38.39
CA GLY A 62 36.60 -42.20 -36.98
C GLY A 62 36.31 -43.69 -36.75
N SER A 63 35.50 -44.00 -35.73
CA SER A 63 35.17 -45.37 -35.32
C SER A 63 33.66 -45.55 -35.15
N THR A 64 33.08 -46.54 -35.82
CA THR A 64 31.66 -46.89 -35.75
C THR A 64 30.75 -45.70 -36.09
N THR A 65 31.11 -44.91 -37.10
CA THR A 65 30.37 -43.69 -37.49
C THR A 65 29.53 -43.92 -38.75
N LYS A 66 28.46 -43.15 -38.94
CA LYS A 66 27.54 -43.31 -40.07
C LYS A 66 27.02 -41.98 -40.64
N ALA A 67 27.39 -41.65 -41.87
CA ALA A 67 26.86 -40.54 -42.64
C ALA A 67 25.87 -41.05 -43.69
N SER A 68 24.56 -40.89 -43.45
CA SER A 68 23.51 -41.37 -44.37
C SER A 68 22.75 -40.28 -45.12
N GLY A 69 22.88 -39.03 -44.69
CA GLY A 69 22.33 -37.88 -45.40
C GLY A 69 23.16 -37.49 -46.62
N ASN A 70 22.53 -36.87 -47.63
CA ASN A 70 23.29 -36.29 -48.74
C ASN A 70 24.14 -35.14 -48.22
N MET A 71 25.41 -35.07 -48.64
CA MET A 71 26.38 -34.05 -48.22
C MET A 71 26.57 -33.98 -46.68
N SER A 72 26.23 -35.04 -45.95
CA SER A 72 26.44 -35.10 -44.50
C SER A 72 27.88 -35.43 -44.15
N HIS A 73 28.36 -34.93 -43.01
CA HIS A 73 29.69 -35.23 -42.46
C HIS A 73 29.59 -35.84 -41.07
N VAL A 74 30.40 -36.86 -40.77
CA VAL A 74 30.47 -37.45 -39.45
C VAL A 74 31.90 -37.82 -39.05
N GLU A 75 32.26 -37.57 -37.80
CA GLU A 75 33.56 -37.92 -37.22
C GLU A 75 33.43 -38.35 -35.73
N GLY A 76 34.47 -38.98 -35.17
CA GLY A 76 34.50 -39.40 -33.75
C GLY A 76 34.21 -40.89 -33.47
N TYR A 77 33.48 -41.19 -32.39
CA TYR A 77 33.17 -42.56 -31.94
C TYR A 77 31.66 -42.79 -31.78
N ALA A 78 31.10 -43.74 -32.53
CA ALA A 78 29.68 -44.10 -32.48
C ALA A 78 28.74 -42.93 -32.81
N THR A 79 29.08 -42.14 -33.84
CA THR A 79 28.38 -40.91 -34.22
C THR A 79 27.59 -41.10 -35.53
N ASP A 80 26.41 -40.48 -35.65
CA ASP A 80 25.46 -40.65 -36.75
C ASP A 80 25.05 -39.29 -37.35
N ALA A 81 25.33 -39.03 -38.63
CA ALA A 81 24.80 -37.89 -39.39
C ALA A 81 23.78 -38.38 -40.43
N LEU A 82 22.48 -38.24 -40.14
CA LEU A 82 21.40 -38.82 -40.94
C LEU A 82 20.65 -37.81 -41.82
N GLY A 83 20.75 -36.52 -41.53
CA GLY A 83 20.07 -35.46 -42.29
C GLY A 83 20.86 -34.98 -43.51
N GLU A 84 20.16 -34.43 -44.51
CA GLU A 84 20.86 -33.75 -45.63
C GLU A 84 21.68 -32.57 -45.10
N THR A 85 22.94 -32.46 -45.50
CA THR A 85 23.91 -31.45 -45.02
C THR A 85 24.15 -31.44 -43.50
N SER A 86 23.77 -32.50 -42.78
CA SER A 86 23.99 -32.58 -41.33
C SER A 86 25.46 -32.86 -40.98
N HIS A 87 25.91 -32.38 -39.82
CA HIS A 87 27.24 -32.65 -39.28
C HIS A 87 27.12 -33.30 -37.89
N ALA A 88 27.87 -34.37 -37.60
CA ALA A 88 27.97 -34.92 -36.25
C ALA A 88 29.42 -35.26 -35.86
N GLU A 89 29.86 -34.83 -34.68
CA GLU A 89 31.22 -35.09 -34.17
C GLU A 89 31.22 -35.49 -32.68
N GLY A 90 32.31 -36.08 -32.18
CA GLY A 90 32.46 -36.45 -30.77
C GLY A 90 32.19 -37.93 -30.44
N SER A 91 31.35 -38.23 -29.44
CA SER A 91 31.09 -39.59 -28.95
C SER A 91 29.62 -39.86 -28.69
N ASN A 92 29.02 -40.84 -29.37
CA ASN A 92 27.59 -41.17 -29.27
C ASN A 92 26.66 -40.00 -29.66
N THR A 93 27.06 -39.18 -30.63
CA THR A 93 26.30 -38.01 -31.08
C THR A 93 25.48 -38.32 -32.33
N LYS A 94 24.36 -37.62 -32.51
CA LYS A 94 23.44 -37.86 -33.62
C LYS A 94 22.81 -36.58 -34.17
N ALA A 95 22.99 -36.34 -35.47
CA ALA A 95 22.39 -35.25 -36.22
C ALA A 95 21.37 -35.80 -37.24
N GLU A 96 20.08 -35.78 -36.91
CA GLU A 96 19.00 -36.37 -37.73
C GLU A 96 18.32 -35.36 -38.68
N GLY A 97 18.37 -34.08 -38.35
CA GLY A 97 17.68 -33.02 -39.09
C GLY A 97 18.43 -32.52 -40.31
N ILE A 98 17.70 -31.93 -41.27
CA ILE A 98 18.33 -31.26 -42.42
C ILE A 98 19.15 -30.07 -41.90
N SER A 99 20.42 -30.00 -42.29
CA SER A 99 21.38 -28.99 -41.86
C SER A 99 21.58 -28.94 -40.34
N SER A 100 21.28 -30.01 -39.60
CA SER A 100 21.50 -30.08 -38.15
C SER A 100 22.97 -30.34 -37.80
N HIS A 101 23.41 -29.87 -36.64
CA HIS A 101 24.76 -30.10 -36.10
C HIS A 101 24.67 -30.75 -34.71
N ALA A 102 25.45 -31.80 -34.45
CA ALA A 102 25.55 -32.42 -33.13
C ALA A 102 27.00 -32.70 -32.73
N GLU A 103 27.47 -32.14 -31.62
CA GLU A 103 28.86 -32.30 -31.15
C GLU A 103 28.94 -32.65 -29.66
N GLY A 104 30.06 -33.25 -29.21
CA GLY A 104 30.30 -33.58 -27.80
C GLY A 104 30.05 -35.04 -27.41
N HIS A 105 29.33 -35.31 -26.32
CA HIS A 105 29.07 -36.66 -25.80
C HIS A 105 27.58 -36.92 -25.61
N SER A 106 27.03 -37.94 -26.26
CA SER A 106 25.62 -38.32 -26.15
C SER A 106 24.64 -37.20 -26.52
N THR A 107 24.95 -36.40 -27.55
CA THR A 107 24.13 -35.27 -28.01
C THR A 107 23.22 -35.64 -29.20
N LEU A 108 22.07 -34.97 -29.32
CA LEU A 108 21.04 -35.31 -30.31
C LEU A 108 20.38 -34.07 -30.92
N ALA A 109 20.63 -33.82 -32.20
CA ALA A 109 20.01 -32.74 -32.98
C ALA A 109 19.02 -33.33 -34.00
N GLN A 110 17.71 -33.23 -33.75
CA GLN A 110 16.65 -33.85 -34.57
C GLN A 110 15.98 -32.89 -35.55
N GLY A 111 15.97 -31.59 -35.24
CA GLY A 111 15.23 -30.58 -35.98
C GLY A 111 15.96 -30.05 -37.20
N ILE A 112 15.23 -29.42 -38.12
CA ILE A 112 15.84 -28.72 -39.26
C ILE A 112 16.68 -27.55 -38.72
N ALA A 113 17.94 -27.46 -39.14
CA ALA A 113 18.90 -26.48 -38.67
C ALA A 113 19.04 -26.42 -37.13
N SER A 114 18.77 -27.53 -36.43
CA SER A 114 18.96 -27.61 -34.98
C SER A 114 20.43 -27.85 -34.63
N HIS A 115 20.86 -27.35 -33.49
CA HIS A 115 22.23 -27.53 -33.00
C HIS A 115 22.22 -28.10 -31.56
N ALA A 116 22.99 -29.17 -31.31
CA ALA A 116 23.15 -29.76 -29.99
C ALA A 116 24.64 -29.98 -29.67
N GLU A 117 25.17 -29.29 -28.66
CA GLU A 117 26.57 -29.38 -28.24
C GLU A 117 26.71 -29.70 -26.74
N GLY A 118 27.85 -30.25 -26.31
CA GLY A 118 28.13 -30.56 -24.90
C GLY A 118 27.92 -32.03 -24.51
N SER A 119 27.24 -32.31 -23.40
CA SER A 119 27.09 -33.66 -22.82
C SER A 119 25.64 -34.00 -22.50
N GLY A 120 25.05 -34.97 -23.21
CA GLY A 120 23.67 -35.39 -22.98
C GLY A 120 22.62 -34.35 -23.39
N THR A 121 22.92 -33.49 -24.37
CA THR A 121 22.03 -32.40 -24.83
C THR A 121 21.11 -32.85 -25.96
N THR A 122 19.93 -32.26 -26.08
CA THR A 122 18.95 -32.60 -27.12
C THR A 122 18.28 -31.36 -27.70
N ALA A 123 18.35 -31.18 -29.02
CA ALA A 123 17.63 -30.15 -29.77
C ALA A 123 16.63 -30.81 -30.74
N SER A 124 15.33 -30.74 -30.46
CA SER A 124 14.32 -31.57 -31.14
C SER A 124 13.59 -30.90 -32.31
N ASN A 125 13.48 -29.57 -32.32
CA ASN A 125 12.64 -28.83 -33.28
C ASN A 125 13.45 -27.90 -34.18
N SER A 126 12.79 -27.30 -35.18
CA SER A 126 13.46 -26.43 -36.15
C SER A 126 14.15 -25.26 -35.46
N HIS A 127 15.41 -25.00 -35.81
CA HIS A 127 16.26 -23.94 -35.23
C HIS A 127 16.46 -24.03 -33.71
N ALA A 128 16.15 -25.18 -33.09
CA ALA A 128 16.41 -25.38 -31.67
C ALA A 128 17.91 -25.46 -31.39
N HIS A 129 18.37 -24.86 -30.30
CA HIS A 129 19.78 -24.90 -29.87
C HIS A 129 19.88 -25.39 -28.42
N ALA A 130 20.69 -26.43 -28.19
CA ALA A 130 20.92 -26.98 -26.85
C ALA A 130 22.42 -27.14 -26.59
N GLU A 131 22.95 -26.44 -25.59
CA GLU A 131 24.36 -26.49 -25.21
C GLU A 131 24.53 -26.77 -23.70
N GLY A 132 25.70 -27.28 -23.29
CA GLY A 132 26.01 -27.56 -21.88
C GLY A 132 25.87 -29.04 -21.47
N THR A 133 25.27 -29.33 -20.30
CA THR A 133 25.15 -30.69 -19.75
C THR A 133 23.71 -31.05 -19.44
N GLY A 134 23.15 -32.05 -20.13
CA GLY A 134 21.80 -32.55 -19.88
C GLY A 134 20.69 -31.57 -20.28
N THR A 135 20.96 -30.65 -21.19
CA THR A 135 20.01 -29.61 -21.61
C THR A 135 19.06 -30.09 -22.72
N THR A 136 17.87 -29.52 -22.81
CA THR A 136 16.86 -29.92 -23.80
C THR A 136 16.15 -28.70 -24.38
N ALA A 137 16.31 -28.47 -25.69
CA ALA A 137 15.54 -27.49 -26.46
C ALA A 137 14.54 -28.21 -27.37
N SER A 138 13.27 -28.23 -26.99
CA SER A 138 12.19 -28.92 -27.71
C SER A 138 11.21 -28.00 -28.42
N GLY A 139 11.28 -26.68 -28.25
CA GLY A 139 10.47 -25.74 -29.02
C GLY A 139 11.11 -25.31 -30.36
N GLU A 140 10.31 -24.77 -31.27
CA GLU A 140 10.86 -24.11 -32.47
C GLU A 140 11.63 -22.85 -32.07
N SER A 141 12.85 -22.69 -32.58
CA SER A 141 13.77 -21.60 -32.19
C SER A 141 14.02 -21.51 -30.68
N ALA A 142 13.82 -22.60 -29.92
CA ALA A 142 14.09 -22.64 -28.49
C ALA A 142 15.60 -22.73 -28.23
N HIS A 143 16.06 -22.13 -27.14
CA HIS A 143 17.46 -22.16 -26.73
C HIS A 143 17.58 -22.66 -25.27
N ALA A 144 18.43 -23.66 -25.03
CA ALA A 144 18.69 -24.19 -23.69
C ALA A 144 20.19 -24.33 -23.45
N GLU A 145 20.73 -23.60 -22.49
CA GLU A 145 22.15 -23.61 -22.13
C GLU A 145 22.39 -23.86 -20.63
N GLY A 146 23.56 -24.39 -20.27
CA GLY A 146 23.93 -24.66 -18.86
C GLY A 146 23.77 -26.11 -18.41
N VAL A 147 23.19 -26.37 -17.23
CA VAL A 147 23.12 -27.71 -16.60
C VAL A 147 21.67 -28.12 -16.34
N GLY A 148 21.16 -29.12 -17.07
CA GLY A 148 19.82 -29.65 -16.87
C GLY A 148 18.70 -28.67 -17.20
N THR A 149 18.96 -27.67 -18.05
CA THR A 149 17.98 -26.67 -18.46
C THR A 149 17.06 -27.21 -19.55
N VAL A 150 15.81 -26.71 -19.59
CA VAL A 150 14.78 -27.21 -20.51
C VAL A 150 13.98 -26.06 -21.10
N ALA A 151 13.99 -25.93 -22.43
CA ALA A 151 13.17 -24.98 -23.18
C ALA A 151 12.16 -25.73 -24.08
N LEU A 152 10.87 -25.73 -23.71
CA LEU A 152 9.85 -26.60 -24.32
C LEU A 152 9.00 -25.95 -25.42
N ALA A 153 8.85 -24.62 -25.40
CA ALA A 153 7.94 -23.91 -26.29
C ALA A 153 8.68 -23.06 -27.34
N GLU A 154 7.94 -22.61 -28.35
CA GLU A 154 8.49 -21.76 -29.40
C GLU A 154 9.11 -20.48 -28.81
N ALA A 155 10.32 -20.16 -29.29
CA ALA A 155 11.14 -19.04 -28.83
C ALA A 155 11.41 -19.01 -27.30
N ALA A 156 11.27 -20.15 -26.61
CA ALA A 156 11.60 -20.26 -25.19
C ALA A 156 13.12 -20.25 -24.99
N HIS A 157 13.59 -19.59 -23.94
CA HIS A 157 15.00 -19.53 -23.57
C HIS A 157 15.19 -20.01 -22.12
N ALA A 158 16.10 -20.95 -21.89
CA ALA A 158 16.42 -21.45 -20.56
C ALA A 158 17.94 -21.52 -20.35
N GLU A 159 18.47 -20.77 -19.37
CA GLU A 159 19.89 -20.72 -19.05
C GLU A 159 20.19 -20.89 -17.56
N GLY A 160 21.38 -21.39 -17.23
CA GLY A 160 21.81 -21.63 -15.84
C GLY A 160 21.76 -23.10 -15.40
N ALA A 161 21.09 -23.42 -14.29
CA ALA A 161 21.04 -24.75 -13.71
C ALA A 161 19.60 -25.16 -13.37
N GLN A 162 19.09 -26.22 -14.00
CA GLN A 162 17.71 -26.70 -13.80
C GLN A 162 16.63 -25.64 -14.10
N ALA A 163 16.95 -24.62 -14.91
CA ALA A 163 15.99 -23.63 -15.39
C ALA A 163 15.03 -24.26 -16.42
N VAL A 164 13.75 -23.89 -16.36
CA VAL A 164 12.71 -24.46 -17.22
C VAL A 164 11.85 -23.35 -17.83
N ALA A 165 11.88 -23.23 -19.15
CA ALA A 165 11.05 -22.31 -19.93
C ALA A 165 10.01 -23.11 -20.74
N GLU A 166 8.74 -23.05 -20.33
CA GLU A 166 7.63 -23.85 -20.88
C GLU A 166 6.66 -23.04 -21.74
N GLY A 167 6.69 -21.71 -21.65
CA GLY A 167 5.78 -20.82 -22.34
C GLY A 167 6.34 -20.28 -23.66
N TYR A 168 5.45 -19.91 -24.59
CA TYR A 168 5.83 -19.19 -25.81
C TYR A 168 6.57 -17.90 -25.46
N ALA A 169 7.75 -17.69 -26.07
CA ALA A 169 8.62 -16.55 -25.79
C ALA A 169 8.91 -16.34 -24.28
N SER A 170 8.96 -17.43 -23.51
CA SER A 170 9.30 -17.40 -22.09
C SER A 170 10.81 -17.44 -21.88
N HIS A 171 11.30 -16.82 -20.81
CA HIS A 171 12.71 -16.81 -20.45
C HIS A 171 12.89 -17.26 -19.00
N ALA A 172 13.72 -18.27 -18.76
CA ALA A 172 14.10 -18.75 -17.43
C ALA A 172 15.62 -18.75 -17.27
N GLU A 173 16.14 -17.96 -16.32
CA GLU A 173 17.56 -17.83 -16.04
C GLU A 173 17.90 -18.17 -14.58
N GLY A 174 19.03 -18.81 -14.36
CA GLY A 174 19.58 -19.08 -13.03
C GLY A 174 19.33 -20.51 -12.53
N SER A 175 19.19 -20.70 -11.21
CA SER A 175 19.14 -22.01 -10.56
C SER A 175 17.73 -22.41 -10.16
N GLY A 176 17.10 -23.33 -10.88
CA GLY A 176 15.76 -23.84 -10.57
C GLY A 176 14.63 -22.87 -10.89
N SER A 177 14.88 -21.88 -11.74
CA SER A 177 13.90 -20.90 -12.20
C SER A 177 12.91 -21.51 -13.19
N ARG A 178 11.63 -21.09 -13.16
CA ARG A 178 10.58 -21.65 -14.02
C ARG A 178 9.71 -20.54 -14.62
N ALA A 179 9.68 -20.47 -15.96
CA ALA A 179 8.86 -19.57 -16.74
C ALA A 179 7.79 -20.38 -17.48
N GLY A 180 6.53 -20.31 -17.03
CA GLY A 180 5.49 -21.30 -17.35
C GLY A 180 4.43 -20.86 -18.37
N ALA A 181 4.43 -19.60 -18.83
CA ALA A 181 3.35 -19.07 -19.68
C ALA A 181 3.87 -18.10 -20.75
N PHE A 182 2.97 -17.58 -21.59
CA PHE A 182 3.33 -16.65 -22.66
C PHE A 182 4.05 -15.41 -22.10
N ALA A 183 5.21 -15.09 -22.68
CA ALA A 183 6.03 -13.93 -22.34
C ALA A 183 6.36 -13.79 -20.84
N THR A 184 6.55 -14.91 -20.14
CA THR A 184 7.00 -14.91 -18.73
C THR A 184 8.51 -14.81 -18.63
N HIS A 185 8.98 -14.12 -17.59
CA HIS A 185 10.40 -14.06 -17.25
C HIS A 185 10.64 -14.54 -15.81
N ALA A 186 11.55 -15.48 -15.60
CA ALA A 186 11.92 -15.97 -14.28
C ALA A 186 13.44 -16.03 -14.13
N GLU A 187 14.03 -15.20 -13.26
CA GLU A 187 15.48 -15.08 -13.07
C GLU A 187 15.87 -15.34 -11.61
N GLY A 188 17.03 -15.94 -11.36
CA GLY A 188 17.61 -16.07 -10.01
C GLY A 188 17.66 -17.49 -9.46
N ASN A 189 17.25 -17.71 -8.21
CA ASN A 189 17.30 -19.01 -7.53
C ASN A 189 15.91 -19.44 -7.06
N THR A 190 15.39 -20.54 -7.59
CA THR A 190 14.07 -21.08 -7.26
C THR A 190 12.95 -20.06 -7.49
N THR A 191 12.97 -19.36 -8.63
CA THR A 191 11.95 -18.36 -8.99
C THR A 191 10.89 -18.93 -9.93
N LYS A 192 9.65 -18.44 -9.85
CA LYS A 192 8.53 -18.94 -10.67
C LYS A 192 7.69 -17.81 -11.23
N ALA A 193 7.59 -17.73 -12.55
CA ALA A 193 6.67 -16.87 -13.28
C ALA A 193 5.68 -17.75 -14.07
N MET A 194 4.40 -17.78 -13.68
CA MET A 194 3.47 -18.84 -14.11
C MET A 194 2.25 -18.36 -14.93
N ALA A 195 2.12 -17.07 -15.21
CA ALA A 195 0.97 -16.51 -15.91
C ALA A 195 1.38 -15.50 -16.98
N PHE A 196 0.47 -15.15 -17.90
CA PHE A 196 0.79 -14.23 -19.01
C PHE A 196 1.50 -12.96 -18.50
N ALA A 197 2.66 -12.67 -19.09
CA ALA A 197 3.49 -11.50 -18.77
C ALA A 197 3.88 -11.35 -17.28
N SER A 198 3.87 -12.43 -16.50
CA SER A 198 4.38 -12.39 -15.12
C SER A 198 5.91 -12.38 -15.10
N HIS A 199 6.50 -11.72 -14.11
CA HIS A 199 7.94 -11.62 -13.92
C HIS A 199 8.32 -11.98 -12.48
N ALA A 200 9.30 -12.86 -12.30
CA ALA A 200 9.84 -13.23 -10.99
C ALA A 200 11.38 -13.19 -10.99
N GLU A 201 11.99 -12.41 -10.09
CA GLU A 201 13.45 -12.27 -9.96
C GLU A 201 13.90 -12.51 -8.51
N GLY A 202 15.12 -13.01 -8.30
CA GLY A 202 15.74 -13.06 -6.96
C GLY A 202 15.85 -14.47 -6.37
N ASN A 203 15.49 -14.67 -5.11
CA ASN A 203 15.62 -15.96 -4.42
C ASN A 203 14.29 -16.40 -3.80
N THR A 204 13.76 -17.55 -4.24
CA THR A 204 12.48 -18.09 -3.79
C THR A 204 11.32 -17.11 -4.05
N THR A 205 11.22 -16.56 -5.26
CA THR A 205 10.18 -15.59 -5.63
C THR A 205 9.12 -16.20 -6.55
N GLU A 206 7.85 -15.84 -6.36
CA GLU A 206 6.73 -16.42 -7.12
C GLU A 206 5.78 -15.33 -7.64
N ALA A 207 5.65 -15.23 -8.97
CA ALA A 207 4.65 -14.41 -9.67
C ALA A 207 3.68 -15.34 -10.43
N THR A 208 2.46 -15.51 -9.92
CA THR A 208 1.56 -16.59 -10.37
C THR A 208 0.30 -16.12 -11.11
N ALA A 209 0.14 -14.82 -11.30
CA ALA A 209 -1.03 -14.23 -11.95
C ALA A 209 -0.66 -13.27 -13.09
N PHE A 210 -1.66 -12.90 -13.90
CA PHE A 210 -1.48 -12.03 -15.05
C PHE A 210 -0.79 -10.72 -14.66
N ALA A 211 0.31 -10.40 -15.35
CA ALA A 211 1.13 -9.20 -15.11
C ALA A 211 1.58 -9.02 -13.65
N ALA A 212 1.66 -10.11 -12.87
CA ALA A 212 2.23 -10.07 -11.52
C ALA A 212 3.76 -9.92 -11.58
N HIS A 213 4.32 -9.19 -10.63
CA HIS A 213 5.76 -8.98 -10.50
C HIS A 213 6.23 -9.33 -9.08
N ALA A 214 7.23 -10.19 -8.95
CA ALA A 214 7.82 -10.56 -7.66
C ALA A 214 9.36 -10.49 -7.72
N GLU A 215 9.98 -9.66 -6.89
CA GLU A 215 11.45 -9.54 -6.83
C GLU A 215 11.98 -9.61 -5.39
N GLY A 216 13.26 -9.96 -5.21
CA GLY A 216 13.91 -10.00 -3.90
C GLY A 216 14.05 -11.40 -3.28
N ASN A 217 13.73 -11.58 -2.00
CA ASN A 217 13.92 -12.84 -1.28
C ASN A 217 12.62 -13.34 -0.64
N SER A 218 12.15 -14.53 -0.99
CA SER A 218 10.90 -15.11 -0.46
C SER A 218 9.69 -14.21 -0.69
N THR A 219 9.52 -13.68 -1.91
CA THR A 219 8.42 -12.76 -2.26
C THR A 219 7.35 -13.45 -3.11
N GLU A 220 6.08 -13.07 -2.92
CA GLU A 220 4.93 -13.70 -3.61
C GLU A 220 3.96 -12.64 -4.15
N ALA A 221 3.75 -12.64 -5.46
CA ALA A 221 2.73 -11.86 -6.16
C ALA A 221 1.73 -12.80 -6.85
N SER A 222 0.53 -12.94 -6.28
CA SER A 222 -0.42 -14.00 -6.66
C SER A 222 -1.74 -13.53 -7.24
N ALA A 223 -1.85 -12.26 -7.63
CA ALA A 223 -3.06 -11.70 -8.24
C ALA A 223 -2.79 -10.79 -9.45
N PHE A 224 -3.86 -10.42 -10.16
CA PHE A 224 -3.76 -9.56 -11.34
C PHE A 224 -3.04 -8.26 -11.00
N ALA A 225 -1.95 -7.96 -11.72
CA ALA A 225 -1.13 -6.76 -11.54
C ALA A 225 -0.60 -6.54 -10.11
N SER A 226 -0.49 -7.60 -9.30
CA SER A 226 0.12 -7.49 -7.96
C SER A 226 1.64 -7.36 -8.06
N HIS A 227 2.25 -6.58 -7.17
CA HIS A 227 3.70 -6.38 -7.12
C HIS A 227 4.23 -6.66 -5.71
N ALA A 228 5.25 -7.51 -5.57
CA ALA A 228 5.90 -7.81 -4.30
C ALA A 228 7.43 -7.70 -4.43
N GLU A 229 8.06 -6.83 -3.65
CA GLU A 229 9.51 -6.63 -3.62
C GLU A 229 10.08 -6.69 -2.19
N GLY A 230 11.39 -6.90 -2.04
CA GLY A 230 12.06 -6.93 -0.73
C GLY A 230 12.27 -8.33 -0.17
N SER A 231 11.94 -8.59 1.10
CA SER A 231 12.20 -9.86 1.78
C SER A 231 11.01 -10.36 2.59
N GLY A 232 10.47 -11.52 2.22
CA GLY A 232 9.31 -12.12 2.89
C GLY A 232 8.01 -11.36 2.63
N THR A 233 7.87 -10.71 1.48
CA THR A 233 6.73 -9.84 1.15
C THR A 233 5.68 -10.58 0.32
N LYS A 234 4.40 -10.20 0.50
CA LYS A 234 3.29 -10.84 -0.20
C LYS A 234 2.27 -9.83 -0.69
N ALA A 235 1.98 -9.88 -1.99
CA ALA A 235 0.90 -9.14 -2.63
C ALA A 235 -0.14 -10.12 -3.20
N GLY A 236 -1.26 -10.27 -2.50
CA GLY A 236 -2.20 -11.39 -2.70
C GLY A 236 -3.48 -11.07 -3.46
N THR A 237 -3.72 -9.80 -3.83
CA THR A 237 -4.99 -9.39 -4.46
C THR A 237 -4.77 -8.38 -5.60
N PHE A 238 -5.86 -8.06 -6.31
CA PHE A 238 -5.84 -7.17 -7.48
C PHE A 238 -5.08 -5.87 -7.18
N ALA A 239 -4.03 -5.60 -7.97
CA ALA A 239 -3.20 -4.40 -7.88
C ALA A 239 -2.60 -4.12 -6.49
N ALA A 240 -2.47 -5.13 -5.63
CA ALA A 240 -1.81 -4.99 -4.34
C ALA A 240 -0.29 -4.77 -4.52
N HIS A 241 0.31 -3.93 -3.69
CA HIS A 241 1.74 -3.65 -3.71
C HIS A 241 2.34 -3.89 -2.31
N ALA A 242 3.37 -4.72 -2.20
CA ALA A 242 4.07 -4.99 -0.94
C ALA A 242 5.59 -4.84 -1.11
N GLU A 243 6.21 -3.96 -0.34
CA GLU A 243 7.66 -3.74 -0.35
C GLU A 243 8.25 -3.78 1.07
N GLY A 244 9.56 -3.99 1.20
CA GLY A 244 10.26 -3.99 2.49
C GLY A 244 10.53 -5.39 3.09
N ASN A 245 10.31 -5.58 4.40
CA ASN A 245 10.65 -6.81 5.12
C ASN A 245 9.44 -7.40 5.87
N SER A 246 9.00 -8.60 5.51
CA SER A 246 7.85 -9.29 6.09
C SER A 246 6.54 -8.48 5.97
N THR A 247 6.29 -7.87 4.81
CA THR A 247 5.11 -7.02 4.56
C THR A 247 4.02 -7.78 3.79
N ASN A 248 2.75 -7.50 4.07
CA ASN A 248 1.61 -8.17 3.44
C ASN A 248 0.59 -7.17 2.93
N ALA A 249 0.40 -7.11 1.61
CA ALA A 249 -0.68 -6.37 0.95
C ALA A 249 -1.75 -7.37 0.46
N ILE A 250 -2.83 -7.48 1.22
CA ILE A 250 -3.90 -8.48 1.02
C ILE A 250 -5.27 -7.85 0.79
N GLY A 251 -5.36 -6.52 0.71
CA GLY A 251 -6.53 -5.79 0.26
C GLY A 251 -6.42 -5.37 -1.21
N ALA A 252 -7.55 -5.27 -1.92
CA ALA A 252 -7.52 -4.86 -3.33
C ALA A 252 -6.95 -3.44 -3.45
N ALA A 253 -5.95 -3.23 -4.31
CA ALA A 253 -5.18 -1.99 -4.43
C ALA A 253 -4.55 -1.49 -3.11
N SER A 254 -4.32 -2.38 -2.13
CA SER A 254 -3.65 -2.03 -0.88
C SER A 254 -2.15 -1.88 -1.08
N HIS A 255 -1.50 -1.04 -0.28
CA HIS A 255 -0.06 -0.84 -0.28
C HIS A 255 0.54 -1.10 1.12
N ALA A 256 1.56 -1.94 1.23
CA ALA A 256 2.26 -2.22 2.48
C ALA A 256 3.77 -2.07 2.31
N GLU A 257 4.39 -1.15 3.06
CA GLU A 257 5.83 -0.90 3.04
C GLU A 257 6.45 -0.93 4.45
N GLY A 258 7.78 -1.01 4.55
CA GLY A 258 8.50 -1.01 5.84
C GLY A 258 8.81 -2.41 6.39
N SER A 259 8.57 -2.67 7.67
CA SER A 259 8.92 -3.93 8.35
C SER A 259 7.77 -4.49 9.20
N PHE A 260 7.39 -5.75 8.95
CA PHE A 260 6.25 -6.41 9.60
C PHE A 260 4.93 -5.66 9.45
N THR A 261 4.67 -5.07 8.29
CA THR A 261 3.45 -4.28 8.03
C THR A 261 2.39 -5.10 7.30
N MET A 262 1.13 -4.72 7.47
CA MET A 262 -0.01 -5.38 6.83
C MET A 262 -1.05 -4.36 6.37
N ALA A 263 -1.35 -4.35 5.08
CA ALA A 263 -2.46 -3.60 4.49
C ALA A 263 -3.53 -4.61 4.02
N GLY A 264 -4.60 -4.75 4.82
CA GLY A 264 -5.65 -5.74 4.63
C GLY A 264 -6.95 -5.19 4.00
N GLY A 265 -7.20 -3.90 4.15
CA GLY A 265 -8.38 -3.23 3.57
C GLY A 265 -8.20 -2.87 2.10
N ALA A 266 -9.30 -2.76 1.36
CA ALA A 266 -9.26 -2.25 -0.01
C ALA A 266 -8.73 -0.80 -0.03
N ALA A 267 -7.76 -0.52 -0.91
CA ALA A 267 -7.07 0.75 -1.00
C ALA A 267 -6.47 1.25 0.34
N SER A 268 -6.17 0.33 1.28
CA SER A 268 -5.54 0.67 2.54
C SER A 268 -4.01 0.81 2.38
N HIS A 269 -3.41 1.61 3.26
CA HIS A 269 -1.96 1.83 3.29
C HIS A 269 -1.39 1.50 4.68
N ALA A 270 -0.28 0.78 4.74
CA ALA A 270 0.44 0.52 5.98
C ALA A 270 1.96 0.71 5.78
N GLU A 271 2.57 1.61 6.55
CA GLU A 271 4.01 1.90 6.48
C GLU A 271 4.66 1.89 7.87
N GLY A 272 6.00 1.82 7.92
CA GLY A 272 6.76 1.83 9.17
C GLY A 272 7.08 0.44 9.74
N GLY A 273 6.83 0.21 11.03
CA GLY A 273 7.28 -0.98 11.75
C GLY A 273 6.20 -1.63 12.62
N LYS A 274 5.77 -2.86 12.29
CA LYS A 274 4.67 -3.58 12.97
C LYS A 274 3.33 -2.84 12.87
N THR A 275 3.04 -2.20 11.74
CA THR A 275 1.80 -1.45 11.53
C THR A 275 0.77 -2.28 10.78
N ARG A 276 -0.51 -2.02 11.02
CA ARG A 276 -1.62 -2.79 10.45
C ARG A 276 -2.77 -1.87 10.03
N SER A 277 -3.19 -1.97 8.78
CA SER A 277 -4.28 -1.19 8.19
C SER A 277 -5.32 -2.12 7.56
N GLU A 278 -6.37 -2.44 8.32
CA GLU A 278 -7.41 -3.42 7.94
C GLU A 278 -8.68 -2.79 7.36
N GLY A 279 -8.95 -1.53 7.70
CA GLY A 279 -10.12 -0.83 7.16
C GLY A 279 -9.95 -0.49 5.68
N ASP A 280 -11.02 -0.60 4.91
CA ASP A 280 -11.04 -0.05 3.54
C ASP A 280 -10.70 1.45 3.61
N TYR A 281 -9.78 1.91 2.76
CA TYR A 281 -9.23 3.27 2.72
C TYR A 281 -8.53 3.72 4.02
N ALA A 282 -8.19 2.80 4.92
CA ALA A 282 -7.49 3.14 6.16
C ALA A 282 -5.99 3.37 5.93
N HIS A 283 -5.36 4.12 6.84
CA HIS A 283 -3.93 4.38 6.84
C HIS A 283 -3.32 4.12 8.23
N ALA A 284 -2.22 3.35 8.29
CA ALA A 284 -1.46 3.14 9.51
C ALA A 284 0.04 3.40 9.28
N GLU A 285 0.63 4.33 10.02
CA GLU A 285 2.05 4.68 9.92
C GLU A 285 2.74 4.70 11.29
N GLY A 286 4.08 4.68 11.30
CA GLY A 286 4.88 4.72 12.52
C GLY A 286 5.26 3.34 13.07
N SER A 287 5.04 3.07 14.36
CA SER A 287 5.41 1.80 14.99
C SER A 287 4.32 1.18 15.85
N SER A 288 3.98 -0.08 15.59
CA SER A 288 2.95 -0.80 16.35
C SER A 288 1.59 -0.08 16.33
N THR A 289 1.19 0.46 15.18
CA THR A 289 -0.07 1.20 14.99
C THR A 289 -1.12 0.34 14.27
N GLU A 290 -2.40 0.55 14.57
CA GLU A 290 -3.51 -0.24 14.00
C GLU A 290 -4.67 0.68 13.54
N ALA A 291 -5.00 0.63 12.26
CA ALA A 291 -6.13 1.33 11.65
C ALA A 291 -7.16 0.30 11.13
N ASP A 292 -8.21 0.07 11.92
CA ASP A 292 -9.20 -1.00 11.71
C ASP A 292 -10.50 -0.51 11.04
N GLY A 293 -10.80 0.78 11.15
CA GLY A 293 -12.05 1.37 10.72
C GLY A 293 -12.04 1.80 9.26
N PHE A 294 -13.22 1.84 8.62
CA PHE A 294 -13.34 2.44 7.29
C PHE A 294 -12.81 3.87 7.30
N ALA A 295 -11.85 4.17 6.42
CA ALA A 295 -11.17 5.46 6.31
C ALA A 295 -10.58 5.97 7.65
N SER A 296 -10.14 5.07 8.55
CA SER A 296 -9.47 5.45 9.79
C SER A 296 -7.98 5.72 9.58
N HIS A 297 -7.38 6.48 10.49
CA HIS A 297 -5.96 6.83 10.45
C HIS A 297 -5.31 6.61 11.83
N ALA A 298 -4.19 5.89 11.88
CA ALA A 298 -3.40 5.70 13.09
C ALA A 298 -1.93 6.02 12.82
N GLU A 299 -1.37 6.98 13.56
CA GLU A 299 0.03 7.41 13.42
C GLU A 299 0.75 7.45 14.77
N GLY A 300 2.08 7.41 14.76
CA GLY A 300 2.93 7.47 15.95
C GLY A 300 3.37 6.09 16.45
N ALA A 301 3.24 5.83 17.76
CA ALA A 301 3.73 4.60 18.39
C ALA A 301 2.69 3.94 19.31
N GLY A 302 2.27 2.71 19.01
CA GLY A 302 1.29 2.00 19.84
C GLY A 302 -0.11 2.59 19.78
N THR A 303 -0.50 3.21 18.67
CA THR A 303 -1.79 3.89 18.52
C THR A 303 -2.83 3.02 17.81
N SER A 304 -4.12 3.24 18.07
CA SER A 304 -5.20 2.42 17.50
C SER A 304 -6.43 3.26 17.13
N ALA A 305 -6.86 3.18 15.87
CA ALA A 305 -8.04 3.84 15.32
C ALA A 305 -8.99 2.83 14.66
N GLY A 306 -9.98 2.33 15.43
CA GLY A 306 -10.85 1.25 14.98
C GLY A 306 -12.29 1.61 14.62
N GLY A 307 -12.68 2.88 14.76
CA GLY A 307 -13.98 3.37 14.30
C GLY A 307 -13.93 3.94 12.89
N ILE A 308 -15.08 4.07 12.24
CA ILE A 308 -15.21 4.70 10.94
C ILE A 308 -14.72 6.15 11.03
N ALA A 309 -13.81 6.56 10.14
CA ALA A 309 -13.22 7.90 10.13
C ALA A 309 -12.56 8.32 11.47
N ALA A 310 -12.12 7.36 12.28
CA ALA A 310 -11.40 7.64 13.51
C ALA A 310 -9.94 8.02 13.24
N HIS A 311 -9.37 8.86 14.10
CA HIS A 311 -7.97 9.28 14.07
C HIS A 311 -7.30 9.11 15.44
N SER A 312 -6.15 8.42 15.48
CA SER A 312 -5.34 8.26 16.69
C SER A 312 -3.88 8.63 16.42
N GLU A 313 -3.38 9.62 17.15
CA GLU A 313 -2.02 10.16 17.01
C GLU A 313 -1.26 10.10 18.35
N GLY A 314 0.06 9.92 18.28
CA GLY A 314 0.97 10.08 19.42
C GLY A 314 1.53 8.76 19.94
N ILE A 315 1.52 8.55 21.26
CA ILE A 315 2.10 7.34 21.88
C ILE A 315 1.06 6.63 22.73
N GLY A 316 0.68 5.39 22.42
CA GLY A 316 -0.26 4.62 23.26
C GLY A 316 -1.66 5.22 23.32
N THR A 317 -2.12 5.90 22.26
CA THR A 317 -3.46 6.47 22.17
C THR A 317 -4.44 5.50 21.49
N SER A 318 -5.71 5.52 21.89
CA SER A 318 -6.72 4.65 21.30
C SER A 318 -8.04 5.39 21.12
N ALA A 319 -8.49 5.49 19.86
CA ALA A 319 -9.83 5.94 19.51
C ALA A 319 -10.90 4.85 19.74
N LEU A 320 -10.50 3.68 20.28
CA LEU A 320 -11.34 2.48 20.39
C LEU A 320 -11.96 2.13 19.02
N ARG A 321 -13.13 1.49 19.04
CA ARG A 321 -14.01 1.31 17.87
C ARG A 321 -15.11 2.38 17.86
N GLN A 322 -14.74 3.65 18.07
CA GLN A 322 -15.69 4.76 18.06
C GLN A 322 -15.57 5.59 16.78
N ASP A 323 -16.69 5.75 16.09
CA ASP A 323 -16.75 6.46 14.83
C ASP A 323 -16.45 7.95 15.01
N GLY A 324 -15.65 8.52 14.09
CA GLY A 324 -15.35 9.95 14.01
C GLY A 324 -14.55 10.52 15.18
N VAL A 325 -13.97 9.67 16.03
CA VAL A 325 -13.16 10.12 17.17
C VAL A 325 -11.80 10.62 16.71
N HIS A 326 -11.32 11.72 17.29
CA HIS A 326 -9.93 12.15 17.19
C HIS A 326 -9.29 12.14 18.57
N ILE A 327 -8.18 11.43 18.74
CA ILE A 327 -7.37 11.44 19.97
C ILE A 327 -5.90 11.68 19.67
N ILE A 328 -5.28 12.59 20.42
CA ILE A 328 -3.85 12.93 20.32
C ILE A 328 -3.20 12.93 21.71
N GLY A 329 -1.92 12.61 21.78
CA GLY A 329 -1.09 12.81 22.98
C GLY A 329 -0.38 11.53 23.40
N LYS A 330 -0.40 11.22 24.69
CA LYS A 330 0.22 9.99 25.20
C LYS A 330 -0.66 9.23 26.17
N PHE A 331 -0.66 7.90 26.03
CA PHE A 331 -1.29 6.93 26.91
C PHE A 331 -2.72 7.34 27.27
N GLY A 332 -3.64 7.24 26.32
CA GLY A 332 -5.01 7.68 26.53
C GLY A 332 -5.99 6.94 25.66
N GLN A 333 -7.24 6.93 26.08
CA GLN A 333 -8.31 6.21 25.41
C GLN A 333 -9.54 7.11 25.33
N ALA A 334 -10.21 7.09 24.18
CA ALA A 334 -11.50 7.75 24.01
C ALA A 334 -12.58 7.10 24.90
N ASP A 335 -13.66 7.82 25.17
CA ASP A 335 -14.76 7.24 25.94
C ASP A 335 -15.45 6.15 25.11
N SER A 336 -15.88 5.08 25.76
CA SER A 336 -16.67 4.03 25.10
C SER A 336 -18.14 4.42 24.97
N GLY A 337 -18.76 4.00 23.87
CA GLY A 337 -20.20 4.10 23.65
C GLY A 337 -20.58 5.23 22.69
N ILE A 338 -21.84 5.24 22.28
CA ILE A 338 -22.37 6.16 21.26
C ILE A 338 -22.18 7.64 21.63
N GLU A 339 -22.10 7.95 22.93
CA GLU A 339 -21.84 9.30 23.43
C GLU A 339 -20.43 9.80 23.08
N GLY A 340 -19.44 8.90 22.96
CA GLY A 340 -18.05 9.24 22.65
C GLY A 340 -17.75 9.38 21.16
N GLN A 341 -18.69 9.01 20.28
CA GLN A 341 -18.51 9.16 18.84
C GLN A 341 -18.40 10.64 18.44
N TYR A 342 -17.73 10.91 17.32
CA TYR A 342 -17.55 12.25 16.76
C TYR A 342 -17.03 13.29 17.78
N SER A 343 -16.11 12.84 18.65
CA SER A 343 -15.58 13.62 19.78
C SER A 343 -14.07 13.79 19.70
N TRP A 344 -13.54 14.78 20.42
CA TRP A 344 -12.12 15.10 20.47
C TRP A 344 -11.53 14.86 21.87
N TYR A 345 -10.34 14.28 21.92
CA TYR A 345 -9.66 13.88 23.15
C TYR A 345 -8.17 14.29 23.15
N LEU A 346 -7.70 14.81 24.30
CA LEU A 346 -6.27 15.03 24.57
C LEU A 346 -5.79 14.05 25.64
N ALA A 347 -4.96 13.10 25.23
CA ALA A 347 -4.36 12.09 26.08
C ALA A 347 -3.15 12.61 26.87
N ASN A 348 -3.06 12.23 28.14
CA ASN A 348 -1.94 12.55 29.01
C ASN A 348 -1.77 11.53 30.15
N GLY A 349 -1.81 10.24 29.82
CA GLY A 349 -1.43 9.18 30.76
C GLY A 349 0.09 9.11 30.96
N THR A 350 0.51 8.27 31.89
CA THR A 350 1.94 8.10 32.22
C THR A 350 2.58 6.91 31.51
N ASP A 351 1.79 5.86 31.26
CA ASP A 351 2.19 4.63 30.57
C ASP A 351 0.92 3.84 30.14
N GLU A 352 1.10 2.76 29.39
CA GLU A 352 0.02 1.90 28.87
C GLU A 352 -0.93 1.34 29.94
N LYS A 353 -0.46 1.16 31.19
CA LYS A 353 -1.27 0.64 32.30
C LYS A 353 -2.00 1.75 33.06
N HIS A 354 -1.65 3.01 32.81
CA HIS A 354 -2.21 4.18 33.46
C HIS A 354 -2.62 5.22 32.43
N PRO A 355 -3.62 4.90 31.56
CA PRO A 355 -4.11 5.84 30.58
C PRO A 355 -4.81 7.03 31.25
N GLY A 356 -4.78 8.19 30.59
CA GLY A 356 -5.39 9.40 31.12
C GLY A 356 -5.74 10.43 30.04
N LEU A 357 -6.70 11.29 30.37
CA LEU A 357 -7.13 12.41 29.54
C LEU A 357 -6.88 13.74 30.27
N ALA A 358 -6.31 14.71 29.55
CA ALA A 358 -6.16 16.08 30.04
C ALA A 358 -7.39 16.95 29.67
N ALA A 359 -7.98 16.70 28.51
CA ALA A 359 -9.16 17.43 28.03
C ALA A 359 -9.97 16.57 27.06
N LYS A 360 -11.27 16.87 26.94
CA LYS A 360 -12.14 16.31 25.90
C LYS A 360 -13.29 17.24 25.54
N ILE A 361 -13.79 17.11 24.32
CA ILE A 361 -15.02 17.77 23.84
C ILE A 361 -15.93 16.68 23.28
N ILE A 362 -17.12 16.55 23.85
CA ILE A 362 -18.09 15.51 23.46
C ILE A 362 -19.01 16.04 22.37
N GLY A 363 -18.94 15.44 21.18
CA GLY A 363 -19.64 15.92 19.98
C GLY A 363 -21.15 16.01 20.14
N ALA A 364 -21.78 14.95 20.67
CA ALA A 364 -23.24 14.87 20.81
C ALA A 364 -23.85 15.99 21.69
N PHE A 365 -23.07 16.56 22.61
CA PHE A 365 -23.55 17.55 23.58
C PHE A 365 -22.88 18.92 23.45
N GLY A 366 -21.70 19.00 22.81
CA GLY A 366 -20.84 20.19 22.80
C GLY A 366 -20.16 20.47 24.16
N ASN A 367 -20.19 19.52 25.10
CA ASN A 367 -19.61 19.70 26.42
C ASN A 367 -18.08 19.60 26.37
N ALA A 368 -17.39 20.58 26.93
CA ALA A 368 -15.94 20.59 27.09
C ALA A 368 -15.53 20.32 28.54
N TYR A 369 -14.57 19.42 28.73
CA TYR A 369 -14.03 19.04 30.03
C TYR A 369 -12.52 19.23 30.04
N VAL A 370 -11.98 19.82 31.10
CA VAL A 370 -10.53 19.98 31.33
C VAL A 370 -10.20 19.55 32.77
N SER A 371 -9.11 18.83 32.96
CA SER A 371 -8.67 18.40 34.29
C SER A 371 -7.92 19.51 35.05
N GLY A 372 -7.38 20.48 34.33
CA GLY A 372 -6.67 21.64 34.87
C GLY A 372 -7.56 22.89 34.99
N TYR A 373 -7.00 24.05 34.65
CA TYR A 373 -7.73 25.31 34.61
C TYR A 373 -7.65 25.94 33.22
N LEU A 374 -8.69 26.70 32.85
CA LEU A 374 -8.69 27.51 31.64
C LEU A 374 -8.22 28.93 31.99
N ALA A 375 -7.12 29.36 31.36
CA ALA A 375 -6.60 30.71 31.50
C ALA A 375 -7.27 31.64 30.49
N ALA A 376 -8.24 32.44 30.94
CA ALA A 376 -8.81 33.51 30.13
C ALA A 376 -8.03 34.82 30.34
N GLY A 377 -7.71 35.54 29.26
CA GLY A 377 -6.94 36.79 29.35
C GLY A 377 -7.69 37.98 29.99
N GLY A 378 -9.02 37.90 30.09
CA GLY A 378 -9.84 38.98 30.64
C GLY A 378 -10.12 38.84 32.14
N ALA A 379 -10.43 39.98 32.78
CA ALA A 379 -10.52 40.09 34.25
C ALA A 379 -11.95 39.99 34.81
N SER A 380 -12.91 39.54 34.00
CA SER A 380 -14.33 39.53 34.34
C SER A 380 -15.03 38.23 33.93
N TYR A 381 -16.05 37.87 34.70
CA TYR A 381 -17.14 37.01 34.23
C TYR A 381 -18.28 37.93 33.81
N ALA A 382 -18.77 37.74 32.60
CA ALA A 382 -19.83 38.53 32.00
C ALA A 382 -20.86 37.63 31.34
N GLU A 383 -22.03 38.18 31.06
CA GLU A 383 -23.12 37.49 30.38
C GLU A 383 -23.84 38.46 29.45
N CYS A 384 -24.40 37.95 28.35
CA CYS A 384 -25.18 38.76 27.42
C CYS A 384 -26.60 38.96 27.94
N PHE A 385 -27.07 40.21 27.93
CA PHE A 385 -28.46 40.56 28.26
C PHE A 385 -29.09 41.37 27.13
N GLU A 386 -30.38 41.13 26.89
CA GLU A 386 -31.17 41.97 25.98
C GLU A 386 -31.53 43.30 26.67
N THR A 387 -31.43 44.41 25.95
CA THR A 387 -31.80 45.73 26.47
C THR A 387 -33.32 45.92 26.42
N LYS A 388 -33.86 46.60 27.45
CA LYS A 388 -35.31 46.77 27.59
C LYS A 388 -35.97 47.44 26.38
N ASP A 389 -35.30 48.44 25.82
CA ASP A 389 -35.77 49.28 24.71
C ASP A 389 -35.21 48.86 23.34
N GLY A 390 -34.45 47.76 23.28
CA GLY A 390 -33.77 47.29 22.08
C GLY A 390 -32.64 48.20 21.59
N SER A 391 -32.27 49.23 22.35
CA SER A 391 -31.18 50.14 22.01
C SER A 391 -29.89 49.71 22.69
N PRO A 392 -28.72 49.90 22.07
CA PRO A 392 -27.46 49.50 22.67
C PRO A 392 -27.13 50.38 23.89
N ILE A 393 -26.50 49.76 24.90
CA ILE A 393 -25.90 50.47 26.03
C ILE A 393 -24.38 50.34 25.89
N GLU A 394 -23.71 51.47 25.67
CA GLU A 394 -22.24 51.50 25.59
C GLU A 394 -21.58 50.92 26.85
N VAL A 395 -20.30 50.54 26.75
CA VAL A 395 -19.54 50.03 27.88
C VAL A 395 -19.37 51.07 29.00
N GLY A 396 -19.31 50.58 30.23
CA GLY A 396 -18.99 51.32 31.45
C GLY A 396 -20.19 51.88 32.20
N TYR A 397 -21.42 51.47 31.92
CA TYR A 397 -22.61 51.89 32.67
C TYR A 397 -23.06 50.81 33.65
N PHE A 398 -23.37 51.20 34.88
CA PHE A 398 -24.13 50.36 35.80
C PHE A 398 -25.52 50.09 35.22
N VAL A 399 -25.93 48.82 35.28
CA VAL A 399 -27.24 48.38 34.81
C VAL A 399 -27.99 47.62 35.90
N THR A 400 -29.31 47.62 35.78
CA THR A 400 -30.22 46.83 36.61
C THR A 400 -31.16 46.03 35.71
N THR A 401 -31.84 45.04 36.28
CA THR A 401 -32.81 44.22 35.57
C THR A 401 -34.22 44.75 35.74
N GLU A 402 -35.03 44.57 34.70
CA GLU A 402 -36.48 44.68 34.76
C GLU A 402 -37.07 43.47 34.02
N GLY A 403 -37.46 42.45 34.77
CA GLY A 403 -37.66 41.12 34.20
C GLY A 403 -36.32 40.48 33.81
N ASP A 404 -36.26 39.93 32.62
CA ASP A 404 -35.08 39.29 31.99
C ASP A 404 -34.23 40.26 31.16
N ARG A 405 -34.63 41.53 31.06
CA ARG A 405 -33.95 42.58 30.29
C ARG A 405 -33.21 43.57 31.17
N VAL A 406 -32.24 44.26 30.58
CA VAL A 406 -31.42 45.26 31.28
C VAL A 406 -31.72 46.69 30.83
N ARG A 407 -31.57 47.62 31.77
CA ARG A 407 -31.53 49.07 31.55
C ARG A 407 -30.46 49.71 32.41
N LYS A 408 -30.07 50.95 32.09
CA LYS A 408 -29.19 51.75 32.97
C LYS A 408 -29.80 51.86 34.37
N ALA A 409 -28.98 51.60 35.39
CA ALA A 409 -29.36 51.75 36.79
C ALA A 409 -29.42 53.24 37.16
N ASN A 410 -30.13 53.55 38.25
CA ASN A 410 -30.12 54.87 38.87
C ASN A 410 -30.02 54.75 40.39
N GLY A 411 -29.75 55.86 41.08
CA GLY A 411 -29.55 55.88 42.54
C GLY A 411 -30.75 55.47 43.41
N LYS A 412 -31.92 55.20 42.81
CA LYS A 412 -33.10 54.64 43.52
C LYS A 412 -33.23 53.12 43.33
N ASP A 413 -32.47 52.53 42.41
CA ASP A 413 -32.52 51.08 42.18
C ASP A 413 -31.87 50.36 43.37
N SER A 414 -32.62 49.43 43.98
CA SER A 414 -32.15 48.63 45.11
C SER A 414 -31.21 47.50 44.69
N TYR A 415 -31.12 47.23 43.39
CA TYR A 415 -30.34 46.13 42.82
C TYR A 415 -29.62 46.59 41.56
N VAL A 416 -28.37 46.16 41.43
CA VAL A 416 -27.51 46.41 40.26
C VAL A 416 -26.98 45.05 39.83
N ILE A 417 -27.33 44.64 38.62
CA ILE A 417 -26.92 43.34 38.08
C ILE A 417 -25.45 43.34 37.68
N GLY A 418 -24.94 44.47 37.19
CA GLY A 418 -23.58 44.55 36.66
C GLY A 418 -23.22 45.88 36.02
N VAL A 419 -22.12 45.86 35.28
CA VAL A 419 -21.66 46.99 34.45
C VAL A 419 -21.53 46.51 33.01
N THR A 420 -22.06 47.25 32.05
CA THR A 420 -21.81 46.96 30.62
C THR A 420 -20.31 46.96 30.33
N THR A 421 -19.80 45.95 29.65
CA THR A 421 -18.36 45.77 29.40
C THR A 421 -18.13 45.26 27.98
N ALA A 422 -16.92 45.39 27.47
CA ALA A 422 -16.52 44.63 26.30
C ALA A 422 -16.40 43.13 26.67
N PRO A 423 -16.61 42.19 25.72
CA PRO A 423 -16.30 40.77 25.91
C PRO A 423 -14.90 40.59 26.50
N SER A 424 -14.82 39.97 27.68
CA SER A 424 -13.56 39.85 28.43
C SER A 424 -13.65 38.69 29.40
N GLY A 425 -12.68 37.78 29.35
CA GLY A 425 -12.60 36.63 30.23
C GLY A 425 -13.56 35.55 29.75
N PHE A 426 -14.68 35.40 30.46
CA PHE A 426 -15.77 34.50 30.10
C PHE A 426 -17.03 35.31 29.81
N VAL A 427 -17.68 35.01 28.68
CA VAL A 427 -18.96 35.62 28.30
C VAL A 427 -20.01 34.52 28.16
N GLY A 428 -20.89 34.44 29.14
CA GLY A 428 -22.08 33.58 29.12
C GLY A 428 -23.13 34.07 28.14
N ASP A 429 -23.97 33.14 27.69
CA ASP A 429 -25.16 33.37 26.88
C ASP A 429 -24.94 34.22 25.60
N SER A 430 -23.71 34.20 25.06
CA SER A 430 -23.33 34.87 23.80
C SER A 430 -23.89 34.19 22.56
N ARG A 431 -24.12 32.87 22.66
CA ARG A 431 -24.65 32.01 21.58
C ARG A 431 -23.81 32.15 20.29
N GLU A 432 -22.49 32.05 20.40
CA GLU A 432 -21.59 32.27 19.25
C GLU A 432 -21.68 31.20 18.15
N LEU A 433 -21.95 29.94 18.50
CA LEU A 433 -21.79 28.81 17.59
C LEU A 433 -23.01 28.57 16.69
N HIS A 434 -24.21 28.90 17.16
CA HIS A 434 -25.46 28.70 16.42
C HIS A 434 -26.61 29.47 17.07
N TRP A 435 -27.75 29.51 16.37
CA TRP A 435 -28.99 30.07 16.89
C TRP A 435 -29.32 29.52 18.27
N ALA A 436 -29.77 30.41 19.17
CA ALA A 436 -29.90 30.13 20.59
C ALA A 436 -30.73 28.87 20.87
N ASP A 437 -31.80 28.69 20.09
CA ASP A 437 -32.74 27.59 20.23
C ASP A 437 -32.65 26.61 19.05
N LYS A 438 -31.49 26.48 18.38
CA LYS A 438 -31.31 25.53 17.27
C LYS A 438 -31.67 24.10 17.68
N TYR A 439 -31.33 23.73 18.90
CA TYR A 439 -31.61 22.42 19.46
C TYR A 439 -32.64 22.53 20.59
N THR A 440 -33.50 21.53 20.71
CA THR A 440 -34.44 21.45 21.82
C THR A 440 -33.70 21.17 23.13
N VAL A 441 -34.14 21.81 24.20
CA VAL A 441 -33.64 21.58 25.56
C VAL A 441 -34.77 21.08 26.46
N ASP A 442 -34.42 20.38 27.54
CA ASP A 442 -35.38 19.99 28.57
C ASP A 442 -35.77 21.16 29.48
N GLU A 443 -36.65 20.89 30.46
CA GLU A 443 -37.13 21.90 31.42
C GLU A 443 -36.02 22.55 32.28
N TRP A 444 -34.80 21.99 32.26
CA TRP A 444 -33.62 22.49 32.98
C TRP A 444 -32.54 23.06 32.04
N GLY A 445 -32.81 23.17 30.74
CA GLY A 445 -31.90 23.75 29.75
C GLY A 445 -30.84 22.80 29.20
N ARG A 446 -30.94 21.49 29.45
CA ARG A 446 -30.02 20.48 28.88
C ARG A 446 -30.45 20.13 27.46
N VAL A 447 -29.49 20.10 26.53
CA VAL A 447 -29.75 19.70 25.14
C VAL A 447 -30.30 18.28 25.10
N GLN A 448 -31.45 18.12 24.44
CA GLN A 448 -32.01 16.80 24.17
C GLN A 448 -31.34 16.18 22.96
N VAL A 449 -31.01 14.91 23.09
CA VAL A 449 -30.39 14.10 22.03
C VAL A 449 -31.30 12.92 21.70
N GLN A 450 -31.18 12.42 20.48
CA GLN A 450 -31.88 11.26 20.01
C GLN A 450 -30.90 10.30 19.33
N GLU A 451 -31.16 9.00 19.45
CA GLU A 451 -30.50 8.00 18.63
C GLU A 451 -31.09 8.05 17.22
N VAL A 452 -30.23 8.29 16.23
CA VAL A 452 -30.58 8.32 14.81
C VAL A 452 -29.94 7.12 14.14
N GLU A 453 -30.77 6.31 13.51
CA GLU A 453 -30.31 5.20 12.70
C GLU A 453 -29.84 5.72 11.33
N ILE A 454 -28.56 5.51 11.04
CA ILE A 454 -27.97 5.85 9.75
C ILE A 454 -28.00 4.59 8.86
N PRO A 455 -28.65 4.64 7.70
CA PRO A 455 -28.70 3.50 6.79
C PRO A 455 -27.30 3.14 6.28
N PRO A 456 -27.08 1.89 5.86
CA PRO A 456 -25.79 1.47 5.32
C PRO A 456 -25.48 2.26 4.04
N TYR A 457 -24.23 2.67 3.88
CA TYR A 457 -23.73 3.21 2.62
C TYR A 457 -23.25 2.07 1.74
N LYS A 458 -23.63 2.10 0.45
CA LYS A 458 -23.33 1.05 -0.52
C LYS A 458 -22.67 1.66 -1.76
N ASP A 459 -21.82 0.89 -2.42
CA ASP A 459 -21.32 1.22 -3.76
C ASP A 459 -22.41 1.08 -4.84
N GLU A 460 -22.05 1.38 -6.09
CA GLU A 460 -22.91 1.29 -7.27
C GLU A 460 -23.40 -0.16 -7.51
N GLU A 461 -22.63 -1.16 -7.06
CA GLU A 461 -22.92 -2.58 -7.13
C GLU A 461 -23.78 -3.09 -5.95
N GLY A 462 -24.05 -2.25 -4.95
CA GLY A 462 -24.89 -2.56 -3.80
C GLY A 462 -24.19 -3.29 -2.65
N LYS A 463 -22.86 -3.44 -2.69
CA LYS A 463 -22.04 -3.93 -1.57
C LYS A 463 -22.00 -2.85 -0.50
N VAL A 464 -22.19 -3.27 0.74
CA VAL A 464 -22.14 -2.38 1.91
C VAL A 464 -20.70 -1.99 2.18
N ILE A 465 -20.40 -0.70 2.08
CA ILE A 465 -19.10 -0.10 2.39
C ILE A 465 -19.07 0.33 3.86
N ILE A 466 -20.11 1.06 4.28
CA ILE A 466 -20.28 1.48 5.66
C ILE A 466 -21.53 0.79 6.19
N PRO A 467 -21.43 -0.04 7.25
CA PRO A 467 -22.58 -0.73 7.80
C PRO A 467 -23.59 0.26 8.37
N LYS A 468 -24.83 -0.22 8.51
CA LYS A 468 -25.85 0.47 9.28
C LYS A 468 -25.32 0.74 10.68
N ARG A 469 -25.49 1.97 11.17
CA ARG A 469 -25.02 2.39 12.49
C ARG A 469 -26.05 3.28 13.17
N THR A 470 -25.83 3.53 14.45
CA THR A 470 -26.62 4.46 15.24
C THR A 470 -25.72 5.59 15.67
N GLU A 471 -26.18 6.83 15.52
CA GLU A 471 -25.49 8.03 15.97
C GLU A 471 -26.35 8.78 17.00
N LEU A 472 -25.71 9.40 17.99
CA LEU A 472 -26.39 10.27 18.92
C LEU A 472 -26.34 11.71 18.41
N GLN A 473 -27.50 12.26 18.05
CA GLN A 473 -27.61 13.59 17.46
C GLN A 473 -28.46 14.54 18.31
N PRO A 474 -28.11 15.83 18.43
CA PRO A 474 -28.98 16.83 19.02
C PRO A 474 -30.32 16.93 18.28
N VAL A 475 -31.41 17.02 19.02
CA VAL A 475 -32.76 17.16 18.44
C VAL A 475 -32.94 18.60 17.97
N LEU A 476 -33.22 18.79 16.67
CA LEU A 476 -33.51 20.11 16.11
C LEU A 476 -34.82 20.67 16.65
N ASN A 477 -34.82 21.96 16.99
CA ASN A 477 -36.04 22.66 17.35
C ASN A 477 -36.91 22.85 16.11
N PRO A 478 -38.19 22.43 16.13
CA PRO A 478 -39.11 22.62 14.99
C PRO A 478 -39.34 24.07 14.58
N ALA A 479 -39.05 25.03 15.48
CA ALA A 479 -39.12 26.45 15.19
C ALA A 479 -37.84 27.01 14.54
N TRP A 480 -36.76 26.22 14.46
CA TRP A 480 -35.53 26.62 13.79
C TRP A 480 -35.70 26.54 12.27
N ASP A 481 -35.32 27.62 11.59
CA ASP A 481 -35.32 27.72 10.13
C ASP A 481 -33.87 27.73 9.61
N PRO A 482 -33.45 26.72 8.82
CA PRO A 482 -32.10 26.66 8.26
C PRO A 482 -31.81 27.75 7.22
N ASP A 483 -32.83 28.36 6.61
CA ASP A 483 -32.67 29.37 5.56
C ASP A 483 -32.44 30.78 6.13
N ILE A 484 -32.64 30.97 7.43
CA ILE A 484 -32.40 32.24 8.12
C ILE A 484 -30.96 32.28 8.64
N PRO A 485 -30.08 33.16 8.11
CA PRO A 485 -28.71 33.27 8.59
C PRO A 485 -28.67 33.73 10.05
N TYR A 486 -27.98 32.98 10.88
CA TYR A 486 -27.84 33.34 12.29
C TYR A 486 -26.80 34.43 12.51
N VAL A 487 -27.18 35.46 13.28
CA VAL A 487 -26.29 36.51 13.79
C VAL A 487 -26.18 36.35 15.31
N SER A 488 -24.95 36.11 15.80
CA SER A 488 -24.65 36.04 17.24
C SER A 488 -25.14 37.30 17.97
N ARG A 489 -25.50 37.12 19.25
CA ARG A 489 -25.90 38.21 20.15
C ARG A 489 -24.84 39.29 20.26
N LEU A 490 -23.56 38.96 20.24
CA LEU A 490 -22.47 39.95 20.30
C LEU A 490 -22.42 40.89 19.08
N LYS A 491 -23.14 40.57 18.01
CA LYS A 491 -23.23 41.36 16.77
C LYS A 491 -24.58 42.08 16.61
N ARG A 492 -25.45 42.03 17.62
CA ARG A 492 -26.81 42.58 17.60
C ARG A 492 -26.92 43.74 18.60
N ASP A 493 -27.46 44.87 18.16
CA ASP A 493 -27.47 46.12 18.93
C ASP A 493 -28.30 46.02 20.22
N GLU A 494 -29.35 45.19 20.22
CA GLU A 494 -30.21 44.96 21.37
C GLU A 494 -29.58 44.07 22.45
N TRP A 495 -28.39 43.50 22.22
CA TRP A 495 -27.68 42.67 23.19
C TRP A 495 -26.43 43.36 23.71
N VAL A 496 -26.27 43.40 25.03
CA VAL A 496 -25.10 43.99 25.69
C VAL A 496 -24.43 42.99 26.62
N VAL A 497 -23.11 43.04 26.71
CA VAL A 497 -22.35 42.22 27.64
C VAL A 497 -22.29 42.93 28.99
N VAL A 498 -22.79 42.28 30.03
CA VAL A 498 -22.82 42.79 31.39
C VAL A 498 -21.82 42.02 32.23
N GLY A 499 -20.81 42.72 32.75
CA GLY A 499 -19.86 42.17 33.71
C GLY A 499 -20.54 42.00 35.07
N LEU A 500 -20.63 40.74 35.50
CA LEU A 500 -21.30 40.33 36.74
C LEU A 500 -20.31 40.11 37.89
N LEU A 501 -19.02 39.94 37.57
CA LEU A 501 -17.96 39.75 38.55
C LEU A 501 -16.62 40.18 37.97
N GLY A 502 -15.77 40.77 38.81
CA GLY A 502 -14.35 40.99 38.49
C GLY A 502 -13.94 42.45 38.45
N LYS A 503 -12.86 42.75 37.73
CA LYS A 503 -12.33 44.12 37.61
C LYS A 503 -12.95 44.81 36.40
N LEU A 504 -13.88 45.74 36.64
CA LEU A 504 -14.68 46.38 35.58
C LEU A 504 -14.37 47.86 35.47
N LEU A 505 -14.27 48.35 34.23
CA LEU A 505 -14.19 49.78 33.96
C LEU A 505 -15.58 50.38 34.00
N VAL A 506 -15.73 51.50 34.71
CA VAL A 506 -17.00 52.20 34.87
C VAL A 506 -16.80 53.67 34.58
N ARG A 507 -17.82 54.29 33.98
CA ARG A 507 -17.93 55.73 33.83
C ARG A 507 -18.19 56.36 35.19
N ASP A 508 -17.52 57.47 35.45
CA ASP A 508 -17.50 58.15 36.74
C ASP A 508 -17.89 59.61 36.56
N ASP A 509 -18.69 60.15 37.48
CA ASP A 509 -19.08 61.56 37.51
C ASP A 509 -17.95 62.49 38.02
N GLY A 510 -16.80 61.90 38.35
CA GLY A 510 -15.60 62.57 38.86
C GLY A 510 -15.52 62.60 40.38
N SER A 511 -16.57 62.20 41.10
CA SER A 511 -16.61 62.24 42.57
C SER A 511 -15.96 61.04 43.24
N CYS A 512 -15.84 59.90 42.55
CA CYS A 512 -15.30 58.67 43.12
C CYS A 512 -13.82 58.82 43.53
N GLN A 513 -13.39 58.11 44.57
CA GLN A 513 -12.00 58.19 45.05
C GLN A 513 -11.40 56.79 45.14
N VAL A 514 -10.13 56.64 44.73
CA VAL A 514 -9.38 55.39 44.91
C VAL A 514 -9.40 55.03 46.40
N ASN A 515 -9.63 53.76 46.72
CA ASN A 515 -9.88 53.27 48.07
C ASN A 515 -11.20 53.69 48.72
N GLY A 516 -12.06 54.43 48.01
CA GLY A 516 -13.44 54.69 48.38
C GLY A 516 -14.42 53.70 47.75
N TYR A 517 -15.70 54.01 47.86
CA TYR A 517 -16.81 53.25 47.29
C TYR A 517 -17.60 54.10 46.31
N CYS A 518 -18.27 53.42 45.37
CA CYS A 518 -19.19 54.04 44.43
C CYS A 518 -20.48 53.22 44.29
N GLN A 519 -21.54 53.89 43.87
CA GLN A 519 -22.84 53.33 43.54
C GLN A 519 -23.34 53.94 42.22
N PRO A 520 -24.37 53.36 41.57
CA PRO A 520 -25.01 54.01 40.43
C PRO A 520 -25.62 55.35 40.85
N GLY A 521 -25.18 56.42 40.21
CA GLY A 521 -25.80 57.74 40.24
C GLY A 521 -26.88 57.85 39.16
N GLU A 522 -27.05 59.03 38.56
CA GLU A 522 -27.97 59.19 37.42
C GLU A 522 -27.43 58.47 36.17
N ASN A 523 -28.33 57.88 35.37
CA ASN A 523 -28.03 57.24 34.10
C ASN A 523 -26.92 56.17 34.15
N GLY A 524 -26.78 55.46 35.27
CA GLY A 524 -25.82 54.35 35.44
C GLY A 524 -24.37 54.80 35.58
N ILE A 525 -24.11 56.09 35.82
CA ILE A 525 -22.75 56.62 36.02
C ILE A 525 -22.36 56.46 37.49
N ALA A 526 -21.12 56.06 37.77
CA ALA A 526 -20.64 55.93 39.15
C ALA A 526 -20.60 57.28 39.86
N THR A 527 -21.14 57.31 41.08
CA THR A 527 -21.06 58.44 42.00
C THR A 527 -20.49 57.98 43.35
N LYS A 528 -19.80 58.87 44.07
CA LYS A 528 -19.19 58.58 45.36
C LYS A 528 -20.24 58.16 46.37
N ALA A 529 -19.99 57.03 47.02
CA ALA A 529 -20.85 56.48 48.06
C ALA A 529 -20.05 56.13 49.32
N LYS A 530 -20.76 55.94 50.43
CA LYS A 530 -20.16 55.45 51.69
C LYS A 530 -19.90 53.94 51.66
N GLU A 531 -20.66 53.23 50.84
CA GLU A 531 -20.64 51.78 50.64
C GLU A 531 -20.97 51.47 49.16
N GLY A 532 -20.88 50.20 48.76
CA GLY A 532 -21.08 49.78 47.37
C GLY A 532 -19.83 49.15 46.76
N TYR A 533 -19.48 49.54 45.54
CA TYR A 533 -18.38 48.92 44.78
C TYR A 533 -17.05 49.61 45.06
N ARG A 534 -16.03 48.81 45.39
CA ARG A 534 -14.70 49.31 45.73
C ARG A 534 -14.00 49.90 44.50
N VAL A 535 -13.55 51.14 44.61
CA VAL A 535 -12.74 51.79 43.56
C VAL A 535 -11.28 51.38 43.70
N LEU A 536 -10.77 50.65 42.71
CA LEU A 536 -9.40 50.12 42.70
C LEU A 536 -8.40 51.10 42.10
N LYS A 537 -8.79 51.78 41.02
CA LYS A 537 -7.90 52.67 40.26
C LYS A 537 -8.70 53.74 39.52
N ARG A 538 -8.19 54.96 39.45
CA ARG A 538 -8.66 55.97 38.49
C ARG A 538 -7.87 55.83 37.20
N VAL A 539 -8.57 55.59 36.08
CA VAL A 539 -7.95 55.31 34.78
C VAL A 539 -8.02 56.53 33.86
N ALA A 540 -9.03 57.39 34.03
CA ALA A 540 -9.18 58.71 33.43
C ALA A 540 -10.03 59.61 34.35
N PRO A 541 -10.19 60.91 34.08
CA PRO A 541 -11.04 61.79 34.90
C PRO A 541 -12.49 61.30 35.01
N GLU A 542 -13.04 60.75 33.92
CA GLU A 542 -14.43 60.22 33.86
C GLU A 542 -14.47 58.67 33.82
N ARG A 543 -13.38 57.98 34.22
CA ARG A 543 -13.33 56.51 34.19
C ARG A 543 -12.52 55.92 35.34
N ILE A 544 -13.15 55.00 36.05
CA ILE A 544 -12.57 54.27 37.17
C ILE A 544 -12.58 52.76 36.90
N LEU A 545 -11.68 52.04 37.56
CA LEU A 545 -11.70 50.59 37.66
C LEU A 545 -12.25 50.22 39.03
N ILE A 546 -13.31 49.42 39.05
CA ILE A 546 -13.91 48.91 40.28
C ILE A 546 -13.67 47.41 40.42
N LEU A 547 -13.79 46.91 41.65
CA LEU A 547 -14.05 45.50 41.88
C LEU A 547 -15.56 45.31 41.99
N PHE A 548 -16.17 44.76 40.95
CA PHE A 548 -17.57 44.38 40.97
C PHE A 548 -17.71 43.00 41.61
N ARG A 549 -18.63 42.89 42.56
CA ARG A 549 -19.08 41.67 43.21
C ARG A 549 -20.59 41.79 43.30
N GLY A 550 -21.31 40.90 42.64
CA GLY A 550 -22.77 40.85 42.65
C GLY A 550 -23.36 40.59 44.04
#